data_AF-A0A8C6VED5-F1
#
_entry.id   AF-A0A8C6VED5-F1
#
_cell.length_a   1.000
_cell.length_b   1.000
_cell.length_c   1.000
_cell.angle_alpha   90.00
_cell.angle_beta   90.00
_cell.angle_gamma   90.00
#
_symmetry.space_group_name_H-M   'P 1'
#
loop_
_entity.id
_entity.type
_entity.pdbx_description
1 polymer ?
#
loop_
_entity_poly.entity_id
_entity_poly.type
_entity_poly.pdbx_seq_one_letter_code
_entity_poly.pdbx_strand_id
1 'polypeptide(L)'
;MGETALITSDGKYCFGPQGRSPDIPPNASLTLEVELLTAQDAPDLELLSGKEKVSLANRKRECGNFHYQRANYVLAANSYDIALKVINSNTKVDFSEEEEAELVEVKIKCLNNLAASHLKLDHFEAALRSCNQVLEQQPDNIKALFRKGKVLAQQGEYSGAIPILKAALKLEPSNKTIHTELSKLAKKHADQKSIEAEMYRKMLGNPGSSSPPAKCNDKSSWTIPWKWLFGATAVALGGVALSVIIAARN
;
A
#
# COMPACT_ATOMS: atom_id res chain seq x y z
N MET A 1 12.34 34.06 24.97
CA MET A 1 12.62 34.85 23.75
C MET A 1 13.92 35.60 24.00
N GLY A 2 14.90 35.52 23.10
CA GLY A 2 16.25 36.06 23.27
C GLY A 2 17.18 35.21 24.13
N GLU A 3 16.83 33.95 24.42
CA GLU A 3 17.73 33.02 25.10
C GLU A 3 18.72 32.43 24.09
N THR A 4 20.00 32.47 24.42
CA THR A 4 21.06 31.77 23.69
C THR A 4 21.51 30.58 24.50
N ALA A 5 21.44 29.39 23.92
CA ALA A 5 21.82 28.14 24.55
C ALA A 5 22.81 27.36 23.68
N LEU A 6 23.75 26.69 24.35
CA LEU A 6 24.66 25.74 23.71
C LEU A 6 24.13 24.32 23.92
N ILE A 7 23.71 23.68 22.84
CA ILE A 7 23.10 22.34 22.87
C ILE A 7 24.11 21.34 22.33
N THR A 8 24.63 20.48 23.20
CA THR A 8 25.43 19.32 22.78
C THR A 8 24.52 18.13 22.56
N SER A 9 24.52 17.60 21.34
CA SER A 9 23.63 16.53 20.93
C SER A 9 24.39 15.40 20.26
N ASP A 10 24.02 14.17 20.60
CA ASP A 10 24.57 12.97 19.98
C ASP A 10 24.19 12.87 18.50
N GLY A 11 25.07 12.28 17.70
CA GLY A 11 24.86 12.13 16.26
C GLY A 11 23.52 11.50 15.88
N LYS A 12 22.95 10.62 16.71
CA LYS A 12 21.64 10.00 16.48
C LYS A 12 20.46 10.99 16.48
N TYR A 13 20.58 12.12 17.16
CA TYR A 13 19.58 13.20 17.18
C TYR A 13 19.88 14.30 16.15
N CYS A 14 21.02 14.22 15.46
CA CYS A 14 21.44 15.19 14.46
C CYS A 14 21.32 14.60 13.05
N PHE A 15 22.45 14.18 12.46
CA PHE A 15 22.52 13.69 11.09
C PHE A 15 22.67 12.16 10.99
N GLY A 16 22.71 11.46 12.11
CA GLY A 16 22.69 10.00 12.18
C GLY A 16 23.73 9.31 11.30
N PRO A 17 23.49 8.05 10.92
CA PRO A 17 24.48 7.23 10.22
C PRO A 17 24.86 7.72 8.81
N GLN A 18 24.07 8.60 8.20
CA GLN A 18 24.36 9.07 6.85
C GLN A 18 25.16 10.37 6.82
N GLY A 19 25.15 11.18 7.90
CA GLY A 19 25.74 12.52 7.86
C GLY A 19 25.04 13.46 6.86
N ARG A 20 25.73 14.51 6.44
CA ARG A 20 25.36 15.44 5.36
C ARG A 20 26.62 15.84 4.60
N SER A 21 26.78 15.37 3.38
CA SER A 21 27.90 15.76 2.53
C SER A 21 27.80 17.25 2.13
N PRO A 22 28.91 18.00 2.08
CA PRO A 22 30.27 17.58 2.43
C PRO A 22 30.63 17.79 3.92
N ASP A 23 29.81 18.53 4.67
CA ASP A 23 30.28 19.16 5.92
C ASP A 23 30.11 18.30 7.18
N ILE A 24 29.20 17.33 7.19
CA ILE A 24 28.80 16.61 8.41
C ILE A 24 29.06 15.11 8.21
N PRO A 25 30.06 14.54 8.91
CA PRO A 25 30.33 13.11 8.87
C PRO A 25 29.17 12.26 9.40
N PRO A 26 29.09 10.97 9.00
CA PRO A 26 28.27 9.95 9.65
C PRO A 26 28.43 9.95 11.18
N ASN A 27 27.32 9.91 11.90
CA ASN A 27 27.23 9.85 13.36
C ASN A 27 27.95 10.98 14.12
N ALA A 28 28.21 12.12 13.47
CA ALA A 28 28.84 13.25 14.12
C ALA A 28 27.94 13.86 15.20
N SER A 29 28.41 13.87 16.45
CA SER A 29 27.81 14.68 17.53
C SER A 29 28.03 16.15 17.25
N LEU A 30 27.00 16.97 17.48
CA LEU A 30 27.03 18.39 17.19
C LEU A 30 26.88 19.21 18.46
N THR A 31 27.60 20.33 18.50
CA THR A 31 27.37 21.40 19.46
C THR A 31 26.73 22.55 18.69
N LEU A 32 25.47 22.84 19.02
CA LEU A 32 24.66 23.85 18.35
C LEU A 32 24.52 25.06 19.26
N GLU A 33 24.99 26.22 18.81
CA GLU A 33 24.65 27.49 19.43
C GLU A 33 23.32 27.97 18.83
N VAL A 34 22.28 28.04 19.66
CA VAL A 34 20.92 28.37 19.23
C VAL A 34 20.44 29.58 20.00
N GLU A 35 20.10 30.64 19.27
CA GLU A 35 19.42 31.82 19.79
C GLU A 35 17.94 31.76 19.42
N LEU A 36 17.05 31.69 20.44
CA LEU A 36 15.62 31.72 20.22
C LEU A 36 15.14 33.15 19.98
N LEU A 37 15.21 33.59 18.73
CA LEU A 37 14.78 34.94 18.32
C LEU A 37 13.29 35.15 18.58
N THR A 38 12.45 34.31 17.97
CA THR A 38 11.00 34.40 18.10
C THR A 38 10.32 33.04 18.24
N ALA A 39 9.22 33.03 18.98
CA ALA A 39 8.30 31.93 19.17
C ALA A 39 6.90 32.54 19.11
N GLN A 40 6.05 31.97 18.25
CA GLN A 40 4.67 32.37 18.05
C GLN A 40 3.79 31.15 18.29
N ASP A 41 2.53 31.38 18.64
CA ASP A 41 1.56 30.30 18.72
C ASP A 41 1.41 29.62 17.36
N ALA A 42 1.07 28.33 17.40
CA ALA A 42 0.80 27.59 16.17
C ALA A 42 -0.39 28.25 15.45
N PRO A 43 -0.35 28.36 14.10
CA PRO A 43 -1.45 28.92 13.36
C PRO A 43 -2.70 28.06 13.55
N ASP A 44 -3.86 28.72 13.71
CA ASP A 44 -5.14 28.03 13.66
C ASP A 44 -5.39 27.53 12.23
N LEU A 45 -5.33 26.21 12.05
CA LEU A 45 -5.49 25.58 10.75
C LEU A 45 -6.86 25.86 10.11
N GLU A 46 -7.88 26.18 10.91
CA GLU A 46 -9.23 26.48 10.38
C GLU A 46 -9.33 27.87 9.75
N LEU A 47 -8.41 28.78 10.11
CA LEU A 47 -8.39 30.18 9.68
C LEU A 47 -7.34 30.46 8.60
N LEU A 48 -6.53 29.46 8.23
CA LEU A 48 -5.54 29.61 7.16
C LEU A 48 -6.20 29.80 5.80
N SER A 49 -5.71 30.76 5.02
CA SER A 49 -6.05 30.90 3.61
C SER A 49 -5.56 29.68 2.79
N GLY A 50 -6.12 29.49 1.59
CA GLY A 50 -5.72 28.40 0.69
C GLY A 50 -4.21 28.40 0.43
N LYS A 51 -3.64 29.57 0.08
CA LYS A 51 -2.18 29.75 -0.12
C LYS A 51 -1.34 29.40 1.11
N GLU A 52 -1.77 29.79 2.30
CA GLU A 52 -1.05 29.48 3.54
C GLU A 52 -1.09 27.98 3.84
N LYS A 53 -2.25 27.31 3.63
CA LYS A 53 -2.35 25.85 3.76
C LYS A 53 -1.44 25.13 2.77
N VAL A 54 -1.43 25.55 1.50
CA VAL A 54 -0.53 25.00 0.47
C VAL A 54 0.93 25.16 0.89
N SER A 55 1.33 26.36 1.31
CA SER A 55 2.69 26.66 1.74
C SER A 55 3.12 25.81 2.95
N LEU A 56 2.26 25.74 3.97
CA LEU A 56 2.51 24.94 5.17
C LEU A 56 2.60 23.44 4.85
N ALA A 57 1.68 22.92 4.04
CA ALA A 57 1.70 21.52 3.62
C ALA A 57 2.94 21.18 2.78
N ASN A 58 3.35 22.06 1.86
CA ASN A 58 4.58 21.89 1.08
C ASN A 58 5.83 21.90 1.96
N ARG A 59 5.92 22.79 2.95
CA ARG A 59 7.02 22.81 3.90
C ARG A 59 7.12 21.48 4.66
N LYS A 60 5.99 20.93 5.11
CA LYS A 60 5.96 19.62 5.78
C LYS A 60 6.30 18.46 4.83
N ARG A 61 5.84 18.51 3.57
CA ARG A 61 6.23 17.57 2.52
C ARG A 61 7.74 17.59 2.27
N GLU A 62 8.36 18.76 2.25
CA GLU A 62 9.80 18.92 2.06
C GLU A 62 10.61 18.40 3.25
N CYS A 63 10.16 18.63 4.48
CA CYS A 63 10.71 17.95 5.65
C CYS A 63 10.63 16.41 5.50
N GLY A 64 9.50 15.90 5.03
CA GLY A 64 9.33 14.47 4.75
C GLY A 64 10.31 13.96 3.69
N ASN A 65 10.49 14.70 2.59
CA ASN A 65 11.43 14.37 1.53
C ASN A 65 12.87 14.33 2.06
N PHE A 66 13.24 15.30 2.88
CA PHE A 66 14.55 15.37 3.53
C PHE A 66 14.81 14.13 4.38
N HIS A 67 13.86 13.71 5.21
CA HIS A 67 14.00 12.48 5.99
C HIS A 67 14.01 11.22 5.13
N TYR A 68 13.20 11.17 4.07
CA TYR A 68 13.10 10.02 3.17
C TYR A 68 14.40 9.75 2.42
N GLN A 69 15.05 10.80 1.90
CA GLN A 69 16.35 10.71 1.23
C GLN A 69 17.42 10.08 2.16
N ARG A 70 17.23 10.24 3.47
CA ARG A 70 18.15 9.77 4.50
C ARG A 70 17.76 8.43 5.11
N ALA A 71 16.86 7.71 4.45
CA ALA A 71 16.29 6.45 4.90
C ALA A 71 15.62 6.50 6.29
N ASN A 72 15.33 7.70 6.82
CA ASN A 72 14.60 7.89 8.07
C ASN A 72 13.09 7.86 7.79
N TYR A 73 12.60 6.69 7.37
CA TYR A 73 11.24 6.54 6.85
C TYR A 73 10.13 6.80 7.88
N VAL A 74 10.40 6.61 9.18
CA VAL A 74 9.46 6.94 10.25
C VAL A 74 9.21 8.45 10.34
N LEU A 75 10.29 9.25 10.38
CA LEU A 75 10.18 10.71 10.39
C LEU A 75 9.63 11.25 9.07
N ALA A 76 9.96 10.60 7.95
CA ALA A 76 9.39 10.92 6.65
C ALA A 76 7.85 10.75 6.66
N ALA A 77 7.38 9.56 7.07
CA ALA A 77 5.95 9.26 7.16
C ALA A 77 5.22 10.25 8.09
N ASN A 78 5.78 10.52 9.27
CA ASN A 78 5.22 11.51 10.20
C ASN A 78 5.09 12.91 9.56
N SER A 79 6.10 13.36 8.82
CA SER A 79 6.06 14.67 8.16
C SER A 79 4.98 14.75 7.08
N TYR A 80 4.81 13.70 6.28
CA TYR A 80 3.74 13.64 5.28
C TYR A 80 2.35 13.56 5.92
N ASP A 81 2.20 12.84 7.03
CA ASP A 81 0.94 12.77 7.78
C ASP A 81 0.55 14.14 8.35
N ILE A 82 1.51 14.90 8.88
CA ILE A 82 1.28 16.29 9.31
C ILE A 82 0.86 17.16 8.11
N ALA A 83 1.50 17.01 6.94
CA ALA A 83 1.08 17.73 5.74
C ALA A 83 -0.37 17.40 5.34
N LEU A 84 -0.77 16.13 5.42
CA LEU A 84 -2.14 15.69 5.12
C LEU A 84 -3.14 16.17 6.17
N LYS A 85 -2.75 16.26 7.45
CA LYS A 85 -3.57 16.87 8.51
C LYS A 85 -3.83 18.34 8.25
N VAL A 86 -2.83 19.09 7.78
CA VAL A 86 -3.03 20.49 7.36
C VAL A 86 -4.03 20.57 6.21
N ILE A 87 -3.88 19.75 5.19
CA ILE A 87 -4.77 19.77 4.01
C ILE A 87 -6.20 19.35 4.36
N ASN A 88 -6.37 18.31 5.17
CA ASN A 88 -7.69 17.76 5.53
C ASN A 88 -8.33 18.47 6.73
N SER A 89 -7.66 19.48 7.31
CA SER A 89 -8.24 20.26 8.41
C SER A 89 -9.49 20.99 7.94
N ASN A 90 -10.49 21.05 8.81
CA ASN A 90 -11.71 21.83 8.54
C ASN A 90 -11.32 23.28 8.19
N THR A 91 -12.09 23.92 7.32
CA THR A 91 -11.85 25.32 6.94
C THR A 91 -13.06 26.16 7.26
N LYS A 92 -12.83 27.35 7.84
CA LYS A 92 -13.82 28.41 8.02
C LYS A 92 -13.65 29.53 6.98
N VAL A 93 -12.71 29.34 6.07
CA VAL A 93 -12.35 30.27 4.99
C VAL A 93 -12.65 29.59 3.67
N ASP A 94 -13.32 30.30 2.77
CA ASP A 94 -13.59 29.84 1.41
C ASP A 94 -12.32 29.92 0.57
N PHE A 95 -12.07 28.90 -0.24
CA PHE A 95 -10.92 28.83 -1.15
C PHE A 95 -11.35 29.09 -2.58
N SER A 96 -10.45 29.65 -3.39
CA SER A 96 -10.69 29.71 -4.83
C SER A 96 -10.55 28.32 -5.47
N GLU A 97 -11.15 28.10 -6.63
CA GLU A 97 -11.02 26.83 -7.37
C GLU A 97 -9.54 26.49 -7.66
N GLU A 98 -8.71 27.51 -7.93
CA GLU A 98 -7.28 27.32 -8.14
C GLU A 98 -6.55 26.86 -6.88
N GLU A 99 -6.90 27.42 -5.71
CA GLU A 99 -6.31 27.03 -4.43
C GLU A 99 -6.71 25.60 -4.04
N GLU A 100 -7.97 25.21 -4.28
CA GLU A 100 -8.44 23.85 -4.07
C GLU A 100 -7.71 22.85 -4.97
N ALA A 101 -7.55 23.18 -6.27
CA ALA A 101 -6.82 22.35 -7.21
C ALA A 101 -5.35 22.15 -6.78
N GLU A 102 -4.68 23.21 -6.31
CA GLU A 102 -3.32 23.14 -5.80
C GLU A 102 -3.22 22.28 -4.53
N LEU A 103 -4.15 22.42 -3.59
CA LEU A 103 -4.23 21.58 -2.40
C LEU A 103 -4.41 20.09 -2.75
N VAL A 104 -5.26 19.77 -3.74
CA VAL A 104 -5.43 18.41 -4.25
C VAL A 104 -4.12 17.87 -4.85
N GLU A 105 -3.40 18.68 -5.62
CA GLU A 105 -2.11 18.26 -6.18
C GLU A 105 -1.08 17.96 -5.08
N VAL A 106 -0.97 18.84 -4.08
CA VAL A 106 -0.08 18.64 -2.92
C VAL A 106 -0.50 17.40 -2.13
N LYS A 107 -1.81 17.18 -1.92
CA LYS A 107 -2.35 15.98 -1.26
C LYS A 107 -1.92 14.70 -1.95
N ILE A 108 -2.06 14.66 -3.28
CA ILE A 108 -1.66 13.50 -4.10
C ILE A 108 -0.16 13.24 -3.98
N LYS A 109 0.67 14.28 -4.03
CA LYS A 109 2.14 14.17 -3.82
C LYS A 109 2.45 13.61 -2.43
N CYS A 110 1.82 14.13 -1.39
CA CYS A 110 2.00 13.68 0.00
C CYS A 110 1.58 12.22 0.20
N LEU A 111 0.41 11.81 -0.29
CA LEU A 111 -0.07 10.43 -0.20
C LEU A 111 0.85 9.46 -0.93
N ASN A 112 1.34 9.84 -2.11
CA ASN A 112 2.31 9.05 -2.85
C ASN A 112 3.61 8.84 -2.06
N ASN A 113 4.13 9.89 -1.43
CA ASN A 113 5.35 9.81 -0.64
C ASN A 113 5.14 9.06 0.70
N LEU A 114 3.96 9.19 1.29
CA LEU A 114 3.56 8.43 2.47
C LEU A 114 3.47 6.93 2.14
N ALA A 115 2.86 6.55 1.02
CA ALA A 115 2.83 5.17 0.53
C ALA A 115 4.24 4.62 0.32
N ALA A 116 5.15 5.41 -0.24
CA ALA A 116 6.56 5.02 -0.40
C ALA A 116 7.26 4.78 0.95
N SER A 117 6.97 5.61 1.95
CA SER A 117 7.54 5.50 3.29
C SER A 117 7.00 4.26 4.01
N HIS A 118 5.69 4.02 3.96
CA HIS A 118 5.08 2.82 4.53
C HIS A 118 5.54 1.53 3.85
N LEU A 119 5.73 1.55 2.53
CA LEU A 119 6.32 0.42 1.80
C LEU A 119 7.73 0.08 2.29
N LYS A 120 8.53 1.09 2.67
CA LYS A 120 9.88 0.90 3.22
C LYS A 120 9.90 0.41 4.67
N LEU A 121 8.79 0.59 5.38
CA LEU A 121 8.58 0.15 6.76
C LEU A 121 7.80 -1.17 6.83
N ASP A 122 7.52 -1.81 5.69
CA ASP A 122 6.65 -3.00 5.59
C ASP A 122 5.24 -2.81 6.20
N HIS A 123 4.78 -1.55 6.30
CA HIS A 123 3.42 -1.19 6.74
C HIS A 123 2.44 -1.31 5.57
N PHE A 124 2.24 -2.53 5.07
CA PHE A 124 1.54 -2.79 3.80
C PHE A 124 0.12 -2.24 3.74
N GLU A 125 -0.69 -2.45 4.78
CA GLU A 125 -2.07 -1.95 4.82
C GLU A 125 -2.15 -0.42 4.76
N ALA A 126 -1.24 0.27 5.44
CA ALA A 126 -1.16 1.73 5.39
C ALA A 126 -0.73 2.21 3.99
N ALA A 127 0.25 1.55 3.37
CA ALA A 127 0.68 1.85 2.02
C ALA A 127 -0.45 1.65 0.99
N LEU A 128 -1.22 0.57 1.09
CA LEU A 128 -2.37 0.31 0.22
C LEU A 128 -3.45 1.37 0.36
N ARG A 129 -3.79 1.79 1.58
CA ARG A 129 -4.75 2.89 1.80
C ARG A 129 -4.30 4.18 1.10
N SER A 130 -3.04 4.58 1.29
CA SER A 130 -2.50 5.77 0.62
C SER A 130 -2.48 5.63 -0.90
N CYS A 131 -2.12 4.46 -1.43
CA CYS A 131 -2.18 4.20 -2.87
C CYS A 131 -3.61 4.29 -3.43
N ASN A 132 -4.59 3.71 -2.74
CA ASN A 132 -5.98 3.74 -3.18
C ASN A 132 -6.53 5.16 -3.20
N GLN A 133 -6.26 5.97 -2.18
CA GLN A 133 -6.67 7.38 -2.17
C GLN A 133 -6.06 8.19 -3.32
N VAL A 134 -4.82 7.90 -3.73
CA VAL A 134 -4.24 8.52 -4.93
C VAL A 134 -4.97 8.06 -6.19
N LEU A 135 -5.26 6.77 -6.31
CA LEU A 135 -5.88 6.19 -7.50
C LEU A 135 -7.37 6.55 -7.64
N GLU A 136 -8.06 6.90 -6.55
CA GLU A 136 -9.41 7.48 -6.58
C GLU A 136 -9.43 8.84 -7.29
N GLN A 137 -8.36 9.63 -7.16
CA GLN A 137 -8.23 10.95 -7.77
C GLN A 137 -7.53 10.90 -9.13
N GLN A 138 -6.54 10.02 -9.26
CA GLN A 138 -5.72 9.83 -10.45
C GLN A 138 -5.56 8.33 -10.74
N PRO A 139 -6.52 7.71 -11.43
CA PRO A 139 -6.51 6.28 -11.75
C PRO A 139 -5.24 5.83 -12.49
N ASP A 140 -4.69 6.71 -13.32
CA ASP A 140 -3.48 6.47 -14.12
C ASP A 140 -2.19 6.98 -13.44
N ASN A 141 -2.20 7.18 -12.12
CA ASN A 141 -0.98 7.59 -11.41
C ASN A 141 0.02 6.42 -11.35
N ILE A 142 1.03 6.47 -12.22
CA ILE A 142 2.05 5.42 -12.39
C ILE A 142 2.76 5.10 -11.08
N LYS A 143 3.09 6.11 -10.27
CA LYS A 143 3.78 5.91 -8.99
C LYS A 143 2.89 5.15 -7.99
N ALA A 144 1.61 5.47 -7.91
CA ALA A 144 0.66 4.80 -7.04
C ALA A 144 0.36 3.37 -7.52
N LEU A 145 0.14 3.15 -8.82
CA LEU A 145 -0.04 1.82 -9.41
C LEU A 145 1.19 0.94 -9.15
N PHE A 146 2.39 1.44 -9.43
CA PHE A 146 3.63 0.71 -9.18
C PHE A 146 3.79 0.33 -7.71
N ARG A 147 3.57 1.28 -6.79
CA ARG A 147 3.66 1.04 -5.35
C ARG A 147 2.62 0.04 -4.87
N LYS A 148 1.35 0.17 -5.29
CA LYS A 148 0.28 -0.77 -4.95
C LYS A 148 0.61 -2.19 -5.41
N GLY A 149 1.02 -2.34 -6.66
CA GLY A 149 1.45 -3.63 -7.20
C GLY A 149 2.64 -4.23 -6.43
N LYS A 150 3.60 -3.39 -6.03
CA LYS A 150 4.75 -3.81 -5.23
C LYS A 150 4.38 -4.22 -3.80
N VAL A 151 3.45 -3.53 -3.15
CA VAL A 151 2.92 -3.91 -1.82
C VAL A 151 2.27 -5.29 -1.90
N LEU A 152 1.34 -5.49 -2.85
CA LEU A 152 0.67 -6.79 -3.04
C LEU A 152 1.67 -7.90 -3.34
N ALA A 153 2.68 -7.62 -4.16
CA ALA A 153 3.76 -8.58 -4.43
C ALA A 153 4.58 -8.93 -3.17
N GLN A 154 4.78 -8.00 -2.24
CA GLN A 154 5.46 -8.28 -0.97
C GLN A 154 4.57 -9.05 0.02
N GLN A 155 3.24 -8.87 -0.05
CA GLN A 155 2.28 -9.67 0.71
C GLN A 155 2.07 -11.09 0.16
N GLY A 156 2.64 -11.41 -1.01
CA GLY A 156 2.45 -12.72 -1.67
C GLY A 156 1.21 -12.79 -2.57
N GLU A 157 0.45 -11.70 -2.67
CA GLU A 157 -0.76 -11.56 -3.48
C GLU A 157 -0.43 -11.34 -4.97
N TYR A 158 0.26 -12.31 -5.56
CA TYR A 158 0.83 -12.19 -6.90
C TYR A 158 -0.25 -12.08 -7.99
N SER A 159 -1.37 -12.77 -7.81
CA SER A 159 -2.52 -12.74 -8.73
C SER A 159 -3.11 -11.34 -8.87
N GLY A 160 -3.18 -10.58 -7.77
CA GLY A 160 -3.61 -9.18 -7.75
C GLY A 160 -2.53 -8.19 -8.17
N ALA A 161 -1.26 -8.45 -7.84
CA ALA A 161 -0.13 -7.56 -8.14
C ALA A 161 0.18 -7.44 -9.65
N ILE A 162 0.17 -8.57 -10.38
CA ILE A 162 0.52 -8.61 -11.82
C ILE A 162 -0.34 -7.68 -12.68
N PRO A 163 -1.69 -7.71 -12.64
CA PRO A 163 -2.51 -6.84 -13.48
C PRO A 163 -2.30 -5.36 -13.17
N ILE A 164 -2.05 -4.99 -11.90
CA ILE A 164 -1.79 -3.61 -11.49
C ILE A 164 -0.45 -3.12 -12.05
N LEU A 165 0.62 -3.92 -11.94
CA LEU A 165 1.91 -3.57 -12.52
C LEU A 165 1.87 -3.54 -14.05
N LYS A 166 1.06 -4.39 -14.69
CA LYS A 166 0.79 -4.31 -16.14
C LYS A 166 0.08 -3.02 -16.52
N ALA A 167 -0.86 -2.53 -15.72
CA ALA A 167 -1.50 -1.23 -15.94
C ALA A 167 -0.47 -0.09 -15.87
N ALA A 168 0.41 -0.10 -14.85
CA ALA A 168 1.51 0.86 -14.77
C ALA A 168 2.46 0.79 -15.98
N LEU A 169 2.77 -0.43 -16.46
CA LEU A 169 3.63 -0.62 -17.63
C LEU A 169 2.98 -0.12 -18.93
N LYS A 170 1.65 -0.21 -19.07
CA LYS A 170 0.95 0.33 -20.24
C LYS A 170 1.11 1.85 -20.36
N LEU A 171 1.20 2.54 -19.23
CA LEU A 171 1.37 3.99 -19.17
C LEU A 171 2.82 4.41 -19.46
N GLU A 172 3.79 3.62 -19.00
CA GLU A 172 5.22 3.81 -19.31
C GLU A 172 5.89 2.51 -19.80
N PRO A 173 5.74 2.16 -21.09
CA PRO A 173 6.25 0.89 -21.63
C PRO A 173 7.76 0.73 -21.57
N SER A 174 8.52 1.82 -21.49
CA SER A 174 9.98 1.84 -21.42
C SER A 174 10.55 1.80 -19.99
N ASN A 175 9.68 1.76 -18.96
CA ASN A 175 10.13 1.81 -17.58
C ASN A 175 10.79 0.49 -17.13
N LYS A 176 12.13 0.49 -17.12
CA LYS A 176 12.97 -0.66 -16.73
C LYS A 176 12.67 -1.19 -15.32
N THR A 177 12.26 -0.32 -14.40
CA THR A 177 11.93 -0.71 -13.03
C THR A 177 10.69 -1.60 -13.00
N ILE A 178 9.64 -1.21 -13.74
CA ILE A 178 8.39 -1.98 -13.81
C ILE A 178 8.62 -3.33 -14.50
N HIS A 179 9.41 -3.36 -15.59
CA HIS A 179 9.81 -4.60 -16.26
C HIS A 179 10.53 -5.57 -15.34
N THR A 180 11.49 -5.06 -14.56
CA THR A 180 12.27 -5.87 -13.60
C THR A 180 11.37 -6.44 -12.51
N GLU A 181 10.48 -5.63 -11.94
CA GLU A 181 9.55 -6.07 -10.90
C GLU A 181 8.55 -7.13 -11.44
N LEU A 182 7.99 -6.92 -12.64
CA LEU A 182 7.10 -7.89 -13.29
C LEU A 182 7.81 -9.22 -13.58
N SER A 183 9.06 -9.18 -14.04
CA SER A 183 9.85 -10.39 -14.32
C SER A 183 10.09 -11.21 -13.04
N LYS A 184 10.48 -10.52 -11.96
CA LYS A 184 10.66 -11.12 -10.63
C LYS A 184 9.34 -11.72 -10.11
N LEU A 185 8.24 -11.00 -10.27
CA LEU A 185 6.92 -11.41 -9.82
C LEU A 185 6.40 -12.62 -10.61
N ALA A 186 6.59 -12.65 -11.92
CA ALA A 186 6.19 -13.77 -12.76
C ALA A 186 6.89 -15.07 -12.37
N LYS A 187 8.20 -15.01 -12.07
CA LYS A 187 8.96 -16.16 -11.56
C LYS A 187 8.40 -16.65 -10.23
N LYS A 188 8.26 -15.76 -9.24
CA LYS A 188 7.70 -16.10 -7.92
C LYS A 188 6.30 -16.72 -8.00
N HIS A 189 5.45 -16.19 -8.88
CA HIS A 189 4.09 -16.69 -9.07
C HIS A 189 4.07 -18.08 -9.73
N ALA A 190 4.97 -18.34 -10.68
CA ALA A 190 5.12 -19.66 -11.28
C ALA A 190 5.63 -20.69 -10.25
N ASP A 191 6.62 -20.31 -9.45
CA ASP A 191 7.16 -21.15 -8.37
C ASP A 191 6.06 -21.51 -7.35
N GLN A 192 5.27 -20.51 -6.91
CA GLN A 192 4.14 -20.69 -5.99
C GLN A 192 3.11 -21.69 -6.55
N LYS A 193 2.70 -21.51 -7.81
CA LYS A 193 1.75 -22.43 -8.45
C LYS A 193 2.30 -23.84 -8.59
N SER A 194 3.59 -24.00 -8.87
CA SER A 194 4.24 -25.30 -8.98
C SER A 194 4.26 -26.03 -7.63
N ILE A 195 4.59 -25.31 -6.55
CA ILE A 195 4.56 -25.83 -5.17
C ILE A 195 3.14 -26.24 -4.77
N GLU A 196 2.15 -25.38 -5.02
CA GLU A 196 0.75 -25.68 -4.73
C GLU A 196 0.28 -26.92 -5.50
N ALA A 197 0.57 -27.02 -6.80
CA ALA A 197 0.21 -28.18 -7.61
C ALA A 197 0.86 -29.48 -7.09
N GLU A 198 2.12 -29.43 -6.68
CA GLU A 198 2.79 -30.60 -6.09
C GLU A 198 2.17 -30.99 -4.74
N MET A 199 1.83 -30.00 -3.90
CA MET A 199 1.14 -30.21 -2.62
C MET A 199 -0.22 -30.88 -2.84
N TYR A 200 -1.04 -30.36 -3.76
CA TYR A 200 -2.34 -30.94 -4.12
C TYR A 200 -2.18 -32.38 -4.64
N ARG A 201 -1.18 -32.64 -5.49
CA ARG A 201 -0.89 -33.98 -6.00
C ARG A 201 -0.54 -34.97 -4.88
N LYS A 202 0.22 -34.55 -3.86
CA LYS A 202 0.55 -35.38 -2.70
C LYS A 202 -0.68 -35.62 -1.81
N MET A 203 -1.48 -34.58 -1.54
CA MET A 203 -2.66 -34.65 -0.68
C MET A 203 -3.78 -35.52 -1.26
N LEU A 204 -3.99 -35.50 -2.57
CA LEU A 204 -5.02 -36.28 -3.25
C LEU A 204 -4.61 -37.75 -3.50
N GLY A 205 -3.35 -38.10 -3.23
CA GLY A 205 -2.80 -39.42 -3.53
C GLY A 205 -2.67 -39.67 -5.03
N ASN A 206 -1.64 -40.42 -5.42
CA ASN A 206 -1.55 -40.90 -6.79
C ASN A 206 -2.54 -42.06 -6.95
N PRO A 207 -3.54 -42.03 -7.85
CA PRO A 207 -4.43 -43.17 -8.06
C PRO A 207 -3.68 -44.42 -8.57
N GLY A 208 -2.41 -44.28 -8.97
CA GLY A 208 -1.53 -45.37 -9.39
C GLY A 208 -0.62 -45.98 -8.32
N SER A 209 -0.70 -45.57 -7.03
CA SER A 209 0.09 -46.16 -5.94
C SER A 209 -0.76 -46.79 -4.83
N SER A 210 -1.99 -47.21 -5.13
CA SER A 210 -2.63 -48.26 -4.34
C SER A 210 -1.98 -49.59 -4.72
N SER A 211 -1.09 -50.09 -3.85
CA SER A 211 -0.85 -51.52 -3.77
C SER A 211 -2.21 -52.24 -3.75
N PRO A 212 -2.42 -53.30 -4.54
CA PRO A 212 -3.72 -53.95 -4.61
C PRO A 212 -4.12 -54.37 -3.20
N PRO A 213 -5.38 -54.15 -2.77
CA PRO A 213 -5.82 -54.63 -1.48
C PRO A 213 -5.57 -56.14 -1.43
N ALA A 214 -4.93 -56.59 -0.36
CA ALA A 214 -4.73 -58.00 -0.09
C ALA A 214 -6.07 -58.73 -0.28
N LYS A 215 -6.09 -59.75 -1.14
CA LYS A 215 -7.27 -60.57 -1.41
C LYS A 215 -7.82 -61.11 -0.09
N CYS A 216 -8.87 -60.48 0.44
CA CYS A 216 -9.77 -61.16 1.35
C CYS A 216 -10.63 -62.09 0.49
N ASN A 217 -10.31 -63.37 0.58
CA ASN A 217 -11.06 -64.44 -0.05
C ASN A 217 -12.35 -64.63 0.76
N ASP A 218 -13.38 -63.87 0.44
CA ASP A 218 -14.72 -64.13 0.97
C ASP A 218 -15.69 -64.42 -0.18
N LYS A 219 -16.22 -65.64 -0.17
CA LYS A 219 -17.21 -66.11 -1.13
C LYS A 219 -18.57 -65.70 -0.60
N SER A 220 -19.08 -64.57 -1.07
CA SER A 220 -20.54 -64.38 -1.11
C SER A 220 -20.94 -63.54 -2.31
N SER A 221 -21.57 -64.19 -3.28
CA SER A 221 -22.24 -63.55 -4.40
C SER A 221 -23.52 -62.87 -3.92
N TRP A 222 -23.60 -61.54 -4.06
CA TRP A 222 -24.87 -60.83 -3.97
C TRP A 222 -25.07 -60.01 -5.23
N THR A 223 -25.91 -60.51 -6.14
CA THR A 223 -26.32 -59.83 -7.36
C THR A 223 -27.53 -58.94 -7.07
N ILE A 224 -27.42 -57.64 -7.32
CA ILE A 224 -28.55 -56.70 -7.23
C ILE A 224 -29.18 -56.55 -8.63
N PRO A 225 -30.51 -56.71 -8.81
CA PRO A 225 -31.16 -56.63 -10.12
C PRO A 225 -31.21 -55.18 -10.64
N TRP A 226 -31.01 -55.00 -11.95
CA TRP A 226 -31.01 -53.71 -12.67
C TRP A 226 -32.32 -52.90 -12.64
N LYS A 227 -33.36 -53.34 -11.92
CA LYS A 227 -34.65 -52.64 -11.84
C LYS A 227 -34.72 -51.51 -10.80
N TRP A 228 -33.64 -51.21 -10.09
CA TRP A 228 -33.58 -50.16 -9.05
C TRP A 228 -32.71 -48.95 -9.42
N LEU A 229 -32.39 -48.76 -10.70
CA LEU A 229 -31.43 -47.72 -11.15
C LEU A 229 -32.05 -46.49 -11.85
N PHE A 230 -33.37 -46.29 -11.80
CA PHE A 230 -34.00 -45.06 -12.30
C PHE A 230 -35.02 -44.51 -11.31
N GLY A 231 -34.70 -43.40 -10.64
CA GLY A 231 -35.67 -42.69 -9.80
C GLY A 231 -35.08 -41.73 -8.76
N ALA A 232 -34.20 -40.80 -9.14
CA ALA A 232 -33.87 -39.65 -8.30
C ALA A 232 -33.32 -38.47 -9.13
N THR A 233 -34.09 -38.01 -10.11
CA THR A 233 -33.96 -36.66 -10.68
C THR A 233 -35.17 -35.85 -10.26
N ALA A 234 -35.08 -35.12 -9.15
CA ALA A 234 -35.86 -33.89 -8.90
C ALA A 234 -35.53 -33.32 -7.51
N VAL A 235 -35.54 -31.98 -7.44
CA VAL A 235 -35.59 -31.12 -6.26
C VAL A 235 -34.23 -30.70 -5.67
N ALA A 236 -33.63 -29.68 -6.29
CA ALA A 236 -32.86 -28.65 -5.59
C ALA A 236 -32.78 -27.36 -6.44
N LEU A 237 -33.93 -26.74 -6.73
CA LEU A 237 -33.98 -25.31 -7.07
C LEU A 237 -34.47 -24.56 -5.83
N GLY A 238 -33.51 -24.23 -4.96
CA GLY A 238 -33.72 -23.43 -3.76
C GLY A 238 -33.14 -22.03 -3.93
N GLY A 239 -34.04 -21.05 -4.08
CA GLY A 239 -33.95 -19.72 -3.46
C GLY A 239 -32.76 -18.83 -3.79
N VAL A 240 -32.90 -17.97 -4.81
CA VAL A 240 -32.32 -16.62 -4.77
C VAL A 240 -33.45 -15.63 -4.99
N ALA A 241 -34.01 -15.15 -3.89
CA ALA A 241 -34.91 -14.01 -3.88
C ALA A 241 -34.10 -12.76 -4.22
N LEU A 242 -34.37 -12.21 -5.39
CA LEU A 242 -33.83 -10.94 -5.85
C LEU A 242 -34.57 -9.81 -5.12
N SER A 243 -34.01 -9.34 -4.01
CA SER A 243 -34.32 -8.02 -3.47
C SER A 243 -33.54 -6.98 -4.26
N VAL A 244 -34.22 -6.05 -4.96
CA VAL A 244 -33.82 -4.64 -5.17
C VAL A 244 -34.80 -3.93 -6.13
N ILE A 245 -35.55 -2.98 -5.54
CA ILE A 245 -35.89 -1.62 -6.01
C ILE A 245 -36.93 -1.50 -7.14
N ILE A 246 -38.07 -0.85 -6.87
CA ILE A 246 -38.36 0.55 -7.25
C ILE A 246 -39.77 0.91 -6.73
N ALA A 247 -39.77 1.86 -5.80
CA ALA A 247 -40.90 2.69 -5.47
C ALA A 247 -41.24 3.60 -6.67
N ALA A 248 -42.50 3.61 -7.09
CA ALA A 248 -43.09 4.75 -7.79
C ALA A 248 -44.63 4.70 -7.71
N ARG A 249 -45.17 5.73 -7.04
CA ARG A 249 -46.46 6.41 -7.32
C ARG A 249 -47.76 5.59 -7.26
N ASN A 250 -48.53 5.78 -6.19
CA ASN A 250 -49.51 6.88 -6.07
C ASN A 250 -49.85 7.14 -4.61
#